data_AF-A0A2E0PS58-F1
#
_entry.id   AF-A0A2E0PS58-F1
#
_cell.length_a   1.000
_cell.length_b   1.000
_cell.length_c   1.000
_cell.angle_alpha   90.00
_cell.angle_beta   90.00
_cell.angle_gamma   90.00
#
_symmetry.space_group_name_H-M   'P 1'
#
loop_
_entity.id
_entity.type
_entity.pdbx_description
1 polymer ?
#
loop_
_entity_poly.entity_id
_entity_poly.type
_entity_poly.pdbx_seq_one_letter_code
_entity_poly.pdbx_strand_id
1 'polypeptide(L)'
;MGSNGSRVGRSGTIPFPAPAVDGVVLGTRWVGIWLDREFQTSCMASLPLENSLEDGPSRESLRLSVERSTGITPANSIWSRELDSEPMKIGISGENVVFATHSGIFMIDINADLIWVSPLPSWPPIYNLRHFDAVASINEFPQGIAIWSQAGGVSVLDPSNGIELYNSVMRLKHKISNVYFSEEGGWLIVLHGNSVAELADWGANPKIHKTFGPVMDAKFLDGRWLWTGWRHDGELLNGEVKSYPREEIGVGILDGFILLNNGCWDNWGQSNLT
;
A
#
# COMPACT_ATOMS: atom_id res chain seq x y z
N MET A 1 -23.48 36.61 -29.50
CA MET A 1 -23.32 36.28 -28.08
C MET A 1 -24.13 35.02 -27.81
N GLY A 2 -23.48 33.96 -27.36
CA GLY A 2 -24.04 32.62 -27.23
C GLY A 2 -22.88 31.64 -27.17
N SER A 3 -22.08 31.74 -26.11
CA SER A 3 -20.97 30.84 -25.84
C SER A 3 -21.52 29.44 -25.56
N ASN A 4 -21.34 28.53 -26.51
CA ASN A 4 -21.45 27.09 -26.27
C ASN A 4 -20.31 26.69 -25.35
N GLY A 5 -20.58 26.73 -24.03
CA GLY A 5 -19.73 26.10 -23.04
C GLY A 5 -19.75 24.60 -23.25
N SER A 6 -18.74 24.08 -23.94
CA SER A 6 -18.38 22.67 -23.91
C SER A 6 -18.21 22.25 -22.46
N ARG A 7 -19.02 21.29 -21.99
CA ARG A 7 -18.86 20.65 -20.66
C ARG A 7 -17.43 20.09 -20.57
N VAL A 8 -16.57 20.78 -19.84
CA VAL A 8 -15.29 20.26 -19.36
C VAL A 8 -15.60 19.48 -18.09
N GLY A 9 -15.38 18.17 -18.14
CA GLY A 9 -15.58 17.27 -17.02
C GLY A 9 -16.00 15.89 -17.52
N ARG A 10 -15.04 15.03 -17.86
CA ARG A 10 -15.30 13.59 -17.80
C ARG A 10 -15.61 13.27 -16.34
N SER A 11 -16.90 13.17 -16.02
CA SER A 11 -17.40 12.78 -14.70
C SER A 11 -17.35 11.25 -14.54
N GLY A 12 -16.23 10.64 -14.93
CA GLY A 12 -15.97 9.21 -14.77
C GLY A 12 -15.16 9.00 -13.50
N THR A 13 -15.63 8.10 -12.64
CA THR A 13 -15.00 7.70 -11.39
C THR A 13 -14.50 6.28 -11.56
N ILE A 14 -13.27 6.16 -12.08
CA ILE A 14 -12.72 4.89 -12.53
C ILE A 14 -11.86 4.27 -11.42
N PRO A 15 -12.13 3.04 -10.97
CA PRO A 15 -13.34 2.22 -11.19
C PRO A 15 -14.42 2.48 -10.13
N PHE A 16 -14.20 3.43 -9.22
CA PHE A 16 -15.08 3.74 -8.09
C PHE A 16 -15.00 5.24 -7.73
N PRO A 17 -16.03 5.86 -7.12
CA PRO A 17 -16.06 7.30 -6.84
C PRO A 17 -15.28 7.74 -5.61
N ALA A 18 -14.83 6.81 -4.77
CA ALA A 18 -13.87 7.08 -3.71
C ALA A 18 -12.44 6.84 -4.23
N PRO A 19 -11.41 7.46 -3.62
CA PRO A 19 -10.02 7.14 -3.95
C PRO A 19 -9.65 5.73 -3.48
N ALA A 20 -8.82 5.04 -4.26
CA ALA A 20 -8.14 3.85 -3.77
C ALA A 20 -7.08 4.28 -2.75
N VAL A 21 -7.05 3.64 -1.58
CA VAL A 21 -6.13 3.97 -0.48
C VAL A 21 -5.00 2.97 -0.33
N ASP A 22 -5.18 1.75 -0.80
CA ASP A 22 -4.14 0.72 -0.88
C ASP A 22 -4.56 -0.39 -1.84
N GLY A 23 -3.62 -1.26 -2.23
CA GLY A 23 -3.92 -2.42 -3.05
C GLY A 23 -2.71 -3.29 -3.34
N VAL A 24 -2.96 -4.52 -3.76
CA VAL A 24 -1.93 -5.52 -4.07
C VAL A 24 -2.23 -6.23 -5.38
N VAL A 25 -1.17 -6.68 -6.07
CA VAL A 25 -1.28 -7.50 -7.28
C VAL A 25 -1.05 -8.95 -6.92
N LEU A 26 -2.06 -9.80 -7.15
CA LEU A 26 -2.01 -11.23 -6.88
C LEU A 26 -2.40 -12.00 -8.14
N GLY A 27 -1.41 -12.61 -8.79
CA GLY A 27 -1.58 -13.23 -10.10
C GLY A 27 -2.01 -12.22 -11.16
N THR A 28 -3.13 -12.49 -11.85
CA THR A 28 -3.71 -11.61 -12.88
C THR A 28 -4.76 -10.64 -12.34
N ARG A 29 -4.81 -10.46 -11.02
CA ARG A 29 -5.81 -9.64 -10.33
C ARG A 29 -5.13 -8.54 -9.52
N TRP A 30 -5.76 -7.38 -9.50
CA TRP A 30 -5.46 -6.34 -8.52
C TRP A 30 -6.56 -6.33 -7.47
N VAL A 31 -6.19 -6.43 -6.20
CA VAL A 31 -7.11 -6.33 -5.06
C VAL A 31 -6.90 -4.97 -4.42
N GLY A 32 -7.90 -4.11 -4.58
CA GLY A 32 -7.88 -2.73 -4.13
C GLY A 32 -8.79 -2.48 -2.94
N ILE A 33 -8.45 -1.44 -2.17
CA ILE A 33 -9.27 -0.90 -1.10
C ILE A 33 -9.62 0.55 -1.44
N TRP A 34 -10.91 0.89 -1.31
CA TRP A 34 -11.41 2.24 -1.42
C TRP A 34 -12.02 2.71 -0.11
N LEU A 35 -11.77 3.96 0.24
CA LEU A 35 -12.29 4.58 1.46
C LEU A 35 -12.90 5.93 1.14
N ASP A 36 -14.18 6.07 1.47
CA ASP A 36 -14.88 7.34 1.46
C ASP A 36 -15.05 7.88 2.87
N ARG A 37 -14.30 8.92 3.22
CA ARG A 37 -14.37 9.51 4.57
C ARG A 37 -15.59 10.39 4.78
N GLU A 38 -16.18 10.94 3.71
CA GLU A 38 -17.38 11.77 3.82
C GLU A 38 -18.59 10.90 4.18
N PHE A 39 -18.74 9.76 3.51
CA PHE A 39 -19.81 8.81 3.77
C PHE A 39 -19.46 7.71 4.76
N GLN A 40 -18.21 7.68 5.26
CA GLN A 40 -17.67 6.64 6.15
C GLN A 40 -17.90 5.23 5.61
N THR A 41 -17.77 5.07 4.29
CA THR A 41 -17.90 3.78 3.62
C THR A 41 -16.54 3.32 3.15
N SER A 42 -16.31 2.01 3.20
CA SER A 42 -15.13 1.42 2.58
C SER A 42 -15.48 0.11 1.94
N CYS A 43 -14.82 -0.17 0.82
CA CYS A 43 -14.98 -1.42 0.12
C CYS A 43 -13.64 -1.97 -0.33
N MET A 44 -13.60 -3.28 -0.48
CA MET A 44 -12.51 -4.01 -1.09
C MET A 44 -13.04 -4.73 -2.32
N ALA A 45 -12.26 -4.79 -3.38
CA ALA A 45 -12.65 -5.51 -4.58
C ALA A 45 -11.44 -6.09 -5.32
N SER A 46 -11.67 -7.18 -6.03
CA SER A 46 -10.71 -7.73 -6.98
C SER A 46 -11.10 -7.37 -8.40
N LEU A 47 -10.18 -6.74 -9.13
CA LEU A 47 -10.30 -6.36 -10.53
C LEU A 47 -9.34 -7.19 -11.39
N PRO A 48 -9.74 -7.59 -12.61
CA PRO A 48 -8.82 -8.21 -13.56
C PRO A 48 -7.81 -7.19 -14.10
N LEU A 49 -6.53 -7.55 -14.18
CA LEU A 49 -5.47 -6.70 -14.74
C LEU A 49 -5.43 -6.69 -16.27
N GLU A 50 -5.96 -7.74 -16.91
CA GLU A 50 -5.94 -7.89 -18.37
C GLU A 50 -6.94 -6.97 -19.08
N ASN A 51 -7.94 -6.47 -18.36
CA ASN A 51 -9.00 -5.63 -18.92
C ASN A 51 -8.75 -4.16 -18.61
N SER A 52 -9.23 -3.30 -19.51
CA SER A 52 -9.31 -1.86 -19.22
C SER A 52 -10.27 -1.61 -18.05
N LEU A 53 -9.93 -0.66 -17.19
CA LEU A 53 -10.86 -0.20 -16.16
C LEU A 53 -12.08 0.46 -16.82
N GLU A 54 -13.26 0.23 -16.25
CA GLU A 54 -14.52 0.80 -16.71
C GLU A 54 -15.00 1.93 -15.81
N ASP A 55 -15.86 2.79 -16.37
CA ASP A 55 -16.50 3.86 -15.61
C ASP A 55 -17.38 3.27 -14.50
N GLY A 56 -17.02 3.59 -13.26
CA GLY A 56 -17.69 3.12 -12.06
C GLY A 56 -18.98 3.88 -11.74
N PRO A 57 -19.65 3.50 -10.64
CA PRO A 57 -20.77 4.24 -10.08
C PRO A 57 -20.38 5.70 -9.80
N SER A 58 -21.34 6.62 -9.98
CA SER A 58 -21.11 8.04 -9.70
C SER A 58 -21.06 8.33 -8.20
N ARG A 59 -20.53 9.50 -7.82
CA ARG A 59 -20.60 10.04 -6.45
C ARG A 59 -22.05 10.09 -5.93
N GLU A 60 -22.99 10.48 -6.78
CA GLU A 60 -24.42 10.54 -6.46
C GLU A 60 -25.01 9.15 -6.21
N SER A 61 -24.57 8.16 -6.98
CA SER A 61 -24.95 6.75 -6.77
C SER A 61 -24.51 6.26 -5.40
N LEU A 62 -23.27 6.58 -4.99
CA LEU A 62 -22.76 6.22 -3.65
C LEU A 62 -23.57 6.90 -2.53
N ARG A 63 -23.87 8.19 -2.67
CA ARG A 63 -24.71 8.91 -1.69
C ARG A 63 -26.07 8.24 -1.49
N LEU A 64 -26.75 7.92 -2.59
CA LEU A 64 -28.04 7.24 -2.57
C LEU A 64 -27.94 5.81 -2.01
N SER A 65 -26.80 5.16 -2.21
CA SER A 65 -26.58 3.79 -1.76
C SER A 65 -26.51 3.72 -0.23
N VAL A 66 -25.84 4.69 0.39
CA VAL A 66 -25.76 4.85 1.85
C VAL A 66 -27.14 5.14 2.44
N GLU A 67 -27.90 6.07 1.85
CA GLU A 67 -29.26 6.42 2.30
C GLU A 67 -30.23 5.23 2.25
N ARG A 68 -30.06 4.34 1.27
CA ARG A 68 -30.93 3.18 1.04
C ARG A 68 -30.38 1.88 1.62
N SER A 69 -29.21 1.92 2.24
CA SER A 69 -28.45 0.73 2.68
C SER A 69 -28.33 -0.32 1.56
N THR A 70 -28.12 0.16 0.33
CA THR A 70 -27.83 -0.68 -0.83
C THR A 70 -26.35 -0.59 -1.13
N GLY A 71 -25.65 -1.72 -1.28
CA GLY A 71 -24.24 -1.72 -1.64
C GLY A 71 -24.01 -1.19 -3.06
N ILE A 72 -22.88 -0.53 -3.29
CA ILE A 72 -22.32 -0.30 -4.62
C ILE A 72 -20.89 -0.82 -4.65
N THR A 73 -20.45 -1.25 -5.83
CA THR A 73 -19.14 -1.90 -5.99
C THR A 73 -18.36 -1.20 -7.11
N PRO A 74 -17.02 -1.27 -7.08
CA PRO A 74 -16.20 -0.86 -8.21
C PRO A 74 -16.62 -1.58 -9.51
N ALA A 75 -16.59 -0.88 -10.63
CA ALA A 75 -16.89 -1.49 -11.93
C ALA A 75 -15.90 -2.62 -12.25
N ASN A 76 -16.35 -3.62 -13.01
CA ASN A 76 -15.58 -4.81 -13.41
C ASN A 76 -14.98 -5.64 -12.26
N SER A 77 -15.56 -5.53 -11.07
CA SER A 77 -15.16 -6.36 -9.94
C SER A 77 -15.49 -7.83 -10.20
N ILE A 78 -14.50 -8.71 -10.05
CA ILE A 78 -14.69 -10.16 -9.95
C ILE A 78 -15.47 -10.47 -8.67
N TRP A 79 -15.09 -9.80 -7.59
CA TRP A 79 -15.82 -9.75 -6.34
C TRP A 79 -15.62 -8.40 -5.68
N SER A 80 -16.57 -8.00 -4.83
CA SER A 80 -16.43 -6.82 -3.97
C SER A 80 -17.12 -7.06 -2.64
N ARG A 81 -16.57 -6.47 -1.57
CA ARG A 81 -17.07 -6.53 -0.20
C ARG A 81 -17.05 -5.15 0.40
N GLU A 82 -18.14 -4.78 1.06
CA GLU A 82 -18.12 -3.66 2.00
C GLU A 82 -17.31 -4.08 3.24
N LEU A 83 -16.56 -3.15 3.81
CA LEU A 83 -15.80 -3.38 5.03
C LEU A 83 -16.53 -2.71 6.19
N ASP A 84 -16.79 -3.47 7.25
CA ASP A 84 -17.46 -2.98 8.47
C ASP A 84 -16.56 -2.10 9.35
N SER A 85 -15.30 -1.90 8.96
CA SER A 85 -14.30 -1.15 9.71
C SER A 85 -13.31 -0.47 8.76
N GLU A 86 -12.82 0.71 9.14
CA GLU A 86 -11.89 1.49 8.32
C GLU A 86 -10.60 0.66 8.04
N PRO A 87 -10.23 0.48 6.77
CA PRO A 87 -9.04 -0.27 6.39
C PRO A 87 -7.77 0.51 6.68
N MET A 88 -6.70 -0.22 7.00
CA MET A 88 -5.40 0.34 7.37
C MET A 88 -4.31 -0.02 6.36
N LYS A 89 -4.22 -1.30 6.00
CA LYS A 89 -3.17 -1.81 5.12
C LYS A 89 -3.58 -3.14 4.48
N ILE A 90 -3.03 -3.44 3.31
CA ILE A 90 -3.15 -4.72 2.61
C ILE A 90 -1.78 -5.23 2.18
N GLY A 91 -1.63 -6.55 2.15
CA GLY A 91 -0.42 -7.29 1.78
C GLY A 91 -0.78 -8.65 1.20
N ILE A 92 0.24 -9.40 0.81
CA ILE A 92 0.12 -10.76 0.26
C ILE A 92 0.87 -11.74 1.14
N SER A 93 0.33 -12.96 1.26
CA SER A 93 1.05 -14.13 1.76
C SER A 93 0.68 -15.35 0.92
N GLY A 94 1.64 -15.88 0.18
CA GLY A 94 1.43 -16.92 -0.82
C GLY A 94 0.37 -16.51 -1.85
N GLU A 95 -0.70 -17.30 -1.94
CA GLU A 95 -1.84 -17.05 -2.84
C GLU A 95 -3.01 -16.32 -2.16
N ASN A 96 -2.76 -15.72 -1.00
CA ASN A 96 -3.78 -15.09 -0.17
C ASN A 96 -3.54 -13.60 0.01
N VAL A 97 -4.63 -12.88 0.27
CA VAL A 97 -4.60 -11.47 0.66
C VAL A 97 -4.70 -11.37 2.17
N VAL A 98 -3.83 -10.55 2.76
CA VAL A 98 -3.86 -10.23 4.18
C VAL A 98 -4.14 -8.74 4.32
N PHE A 99 -5.12 -8.37 5.14
CA PHE A 99 -5.45 -6.97 5.33
C PHE A 99 -5.79 -6.65 6.78
N ALA A 100 -5.46 -5.44 7.20
CA ALA A 100 -5.75 -4.91 8.51
C ALA A 100 -6.83 -3.83 8.41
N THR A 101 -7.77 -3.87 9.34
CA THR A 101 -8.75 -2.81 9.61
C THR A 101 -8.65 -2.41 11.08
N HIS A 102 -9.38 -1.37 11.48
CA HIS A 102 -9.47 -1.02 12.90
C HIS A 102 -10.07 -2.12 13.80
N SER A 103 -10.72 -3.15 13.24
CA SER A 103 -11.30 -4.26 14.00
C SER A 103 -10.43 -5.51 14.09
N GLY A 104 -9.40 -5.67 13.24
CA GLY A 104 -8.58 -6.87 13.23
C GLY A 104 -7.72 -7.02 11.98
N ILE A 105 -7.06 -8.17 11.88
CA ILE A 105 -6.30 -8.62 10.71
C ILE A 105 -7.00 -9.85 10.15
N PHE A 106 -7.16 -9.88 8.83
CA PHE A 106 -7.91 -10.89 8.13
C PHE A 106 -7.04 -11.47 7.03
N MET A 107 -7.13 -12.78 6.83
CA MET A 107 -6.64 -13.43 5.62
C MET A 107 -7.82 -13.99 4.83
N ILE A 108 -7.84 -13.67 3.53
CA ILE A 108 -8.79 -14.21 2.57
C ILE A 108 -8.04 -14.85 1.41
N ASP A 109 -8.67 -15.82 0.76
CA ASP A 109 -8.19 -16.33 -0.51
C ASP A 109 -8.46 -15.33 -1.66
N ILE A 110 -8.02 -15.67 -2.87
CA ILE A 110 -8.22 -14.82 -4.06
C ILE A 110 -9.71 -14.64 -4.46
N ASN A 111 -10.62 -15.44 -3.93
CA ASN A 111 -12.07 -15.39 -4.17
C ASN A 111 -12.85 -14.71 -3.04
N ALA A 112 -12.14 -14.13 -2.06
CA ALA A 112 -12.69 -13.49 -0.87
C ALA A 112 -13.35 -14.45 0.14
N ASP A 113 -12.96 -15.72 0.15
CA ASP A 113 -13.30 -16.65 1.22
C ASP A 113 -12.36 -16.43 2.42
N LEU A 114 -12.96 -16.29 3.61
CA LEU A 114 -12.22 -16.05 4.85
C LEU A 114 -11.44 -17.30 5.27
N ILE A 115 -10.13 -17.14 5.49
CA ILE A 115 -9.25 -18.20 5.98
C ILE A 115 -9.12 -18.10 7.51
N TRP A 116 -8.72 -16.94 8.02
CA TRP A 116 -8.62 -16.69 9.46
C TRP A 116 -8.77 -15.21 9.81
N VAL A 117 -9.01 -14.95 11.10
CA VAL A 117 -9.07 -13.62 11.72
C VAL A 117 -8.14 -13.60 12.92
N SER A 118 -7.34 -12.54 13.05
CA SER A 118 -6.48 -12.26 14.19
C SER A 118 -6.86 -10.89 14.79
N PRO A 119 -6.74 -10.70 16.12
CA PRO A 119 -6.75 -9.36 16.69
C PRO A 119 -5.62 -8.51 16.12
N LEU A 120 -5.80 -7.17 16.15
CA LEU A 120 -4.69 -6.25 15.92
C LEU A 120 -3.60 -6.49 16.99
N PRO A 121 -2.31 -6.51 16.61
CA PRO A 121 -1.25 -6.62 17.57
C PRO A 121 -1.23 -5.45 18.55
N SER A 122 -0.78 -5.72 19.77
CA SER A 122 -0.50 -4.69 20.77
C SER A 122 0.99 -4.61 21.00
N TRP A 123 1.52 -3.39 21.05
CA TRP A 123 2.93 -3.13 21.30
C TRP A 123 3.08 -2.31 22.58
N PRO A 124 3.17 -2.95 23.77
CA PRO A 124 3.12 -2.26 25.07
C PRO A 124 4.10 -1.09 25.22
N PRO A 125 5.35 -1.13 24.69
CA PRO A 125 6.28 0.00 24.80
C PRO A 125 5.83 1.28 24.08
N ILE A 126 4.90 1.19 23.12
CA ILE A 126 4.44 2.30 22.28
C ILE A 126 2.92 2.49 22.29
N TYR A 127 2.16 1.61 22.94
CA TYR A 127 0.69 1.63 23.03
C TYR A 127 0.07 2.97 23.50
N ASN A 128 0.83 3.79 24.25
CA ASN A 128 0.39 5.10 24.70
C ASN A 128 0.50 6.18 23.61
N LEU A 129 1.11 5.88 22.46
CA LEU A 129 1.30 6.78 21.33
C LEU A 129 0.14 6.70 20.33
N ARG A 130 -1.09 6.41 20.79
CA ARG A 130 -2.36 6.10 20.08
C ARG A 130 -2.56 6.57 18.62
N HIS A 131 -1.90 7.63 18.16
CA HIS A 131 -1.90 8.12 16.78
C HIS A 131 -0.83 7.49 15.87
N PHE A 132 0.02 6.59 16.38
CA PHE A 132 1.15 6.00 15.65
C PHE A 132 1.12 4.47 15.61
N ASP A 133 0.12 3.82 16.18
CA ASP A 133 0.00 2.35 16.19
C ASP A 133 -0.77 1.82 14.97
N ALA A 134 -1.02 2.67 13.96
CA ALA A 134 -1.64 2.21 12.73
C ALA A 134 -0.70 1.25 11.99
N VAL A 135 -1.26 0.18 11.40
CA VAL A 135 -0.52 -0.74 10.54
C VAL A 135 0.00 0.03 9.32
N ALA A 136 1.33 0.10 9.20
CA ALA A 136 2.04 0.76 8.12
C ALA A 136 2.42 -0.20 7.00
N SER A 137 2.57 -1.50 7.29
CA SER A 137 2.92 -2.50 6.28
C SER A 137 2.57 -3.92 6.72
N ILE A 138 2.31 -4.78 5.73
CA ILE A 138 2.07 -6.22 5.87
C ILE A 138 2.94 -6.91 4.83
N ASN A 139 3.91 -7.70 5.26
CA ASN A 139 4.84 -8.40 4.35
C ASN A 139 4.96 -9.87 4.73
N GLU A 140 4.83 -10.75 3.75
CA GLU A 140 5.31 -12.12 3.89
C GLU A 140 6.84 -12.17 3.86
N PHE A 141 7.40 -13.03 4.70
CA PHE A 141 8.81 -13.36 4.74
C PHE A 141 8.98 -14.79 5.29
N PRO A 142 10.18 -15.41 5.23
CA PRO A 142 10.35 -16.84 5.53
C PRO A 142 9.84 -17.30 6.92
N GLN A 143 9.79 -16.41 7.92
CA GLN A 143 9.33 -16.75 9.26
C GLN A 143 7.82 -16.45 9.51
N GLY A 144 7.10 -15.91 8.53
CA GLY A 144 5.65 -15.68 8.62
C GLY A 144 5.21 -14.37 7.97
N ILE A 145 4.19 -13.74 8.54
CA ILE A 145 3.66 -12.45 8.06
C ILE A 145 4.05 -11.36 9.05
N ALA A 146 4.92 -10.44 8.62
CA ALA A 146 5.33 -9.30 9.42
C ALA A 146 4.29 -8.17 9.31
N ILE A 147 3.78 -7.75 10.46
CA ILE A 147 2.89 -6.59 10.64
C ILE A 147 3.71 -5.47 11.27
N TRP A 148 3.85 -4.37 10.55
CA TRP A 148 4.59 -3.19 11.00
C TRP A 148 3.64 -2.07 11.37
N SER A 149 3.87 -1.42 12.51
CA SER A 149 3.17 -0.20 12.90
C SER A 149 3.94 1.06 12.49
N GLN A 150 3.26 2.19 12.36
CA GLN A 150 3.91 3.47 12.07
C GLN A 150 4.91 3.90 13.16
N ALA A 151 4.75 3.43 14.40
CA ALA A 151 5.64 3.69 15.54
C ALA A 151 6.80 2.68 15.65
N GLY A 152 6.93 1.74 14.72
CA GLY A 152 7.97 0.72 14.75
C GLY A 152 7.64 -0.51 15.59
N GLY A 153 6.37 -0.70 15.96
CA GLY A 153 5.89 -1.97 16.46
C GLY A 153 5.98 -3.03 15.37
N VAL A 154 6.38 -4.23 15.76
CA VAL A 154 6.54 -5.37 14.87
C VAL A 154 5.87 -6.57 15.50
N SER A 155 5.02 -7.24 14.72
CA SER A 155 4.54 -8.57 15.05
C SER A 155 4.72 -9.52 13.89
N VAL A 156 4.93 -10.81 14.17
CA VAL A 156 4.96 -11.87 13.15
C VAL A 156 3.81 -12.80 13.41
N LEU A 157 2.96 -13.01 12.40
CA LEU A 157 1.83 -13.93 12.47
C LEU A 157 2.17 -15.23 11.73
N ASP A 158 1.66 -16.35 12.24
CA ASP A 158 1.65 -17.64 11.54
C ASP A 158 0.70 -17.56 10.32
N PRO A 159 1.19 -17.78 9.09
CA PRO A 159 0.35 -17.70 7.89
C PRO A 159 -0.83 -18.68 7.88
N SER A 160 -0.74 -19.80 8.60
CA SER A 160 -1.76 -20.86 8.58
C SER A 160 -2.98 -20.57 9.45
N ASN A 161 -2.83 -19.74 10.50
CA ASN A 161 -3.87 -19.57 11.52
C ASN A 161 -3.94 -18.16 12.12
N GLY A 162 -3.04 -17.24 11.76
CA GLY A 162 -3.02 -15.86 12.24
C GLY A 162 -2.52 -15.68 13.67
N ILE A 163 -2.02 -16.73 14.34
CA ILE A 163 -1.49 -16.63 15.71
C ILE A 163 -0.19 -15.82 15.71
N GLU A 164 -0.05 -14.89 16.66
CA GLU A 164 1.18 -14.12 16.85
C GLU A 164 2.32 -15.02 17.37
N LEU A 165 3.40 -15.10 16.59
CA LEU A 165 4.62 -15.85 16.88
C LEU A 165 5.72 -14.99 17.52
N TYR A 166 5.72 -13.69 17.23
CA TYR A 166 6.73 -12.74 17.70
C TYR A 166 6.13 -11.35 17.85
N ASN A 167 6.64 -10.59 18.82
CA ASN A 167 6.25 -9.21 19.10
C ASN A 167 7.47 -8.41 19.59
N SER A 168 7.72 -7.25 19.01
CA SER A 168 8.82 -6.35 19.40
C SER A 168 8.55 -4.91 19.00
N VAL A 169 9.44 -4.01 19.42
CA VAL A 169 9.40 -2.61 19.05
C VAL A 169 10.79 -2.16 18.61
N MET A 170 10.87 -1.67 17.37
CA MET A 170 12.05 -1.03 16.80
C MET A 170 11.95 0.49 16.94
N ARG A 171 12.91 1.09 17.64
CA ARG A 171 12.94 2.54 17.82
C ARG A 171 13.59 3.22 16.62
N LEU A 172 12.78 3.92 15.83
CA LEU A 172 13.20 4.74 14.70
C LEU A 172 12.97 6.22 14.99
N LYS A 173 13.75 7.09 14.36
CA LYS A 173 13.66 8.55 14.56
C LYS A 173 12.40 9.17 13.95
N HIS A 174 11.79 8.48 13.01
CA HIS A 174 10.64 8.95 12.23
C HIS A 174 9.62 7.83 12.13
N LYS A 175 8.37 8.20 11.83
CA LYS A 175 7.31 7.23 11.57
C LYS A 175 7.66 6.37 10.37
N ILE A 176 7.28 5.09 10.42
CA ILE A 176 7.30 4.20 9.27
C ILE A 176 6.12 4.56 8.35
N SER A 177 6.39 4.72 7.06
CA SER A 177 5.37 4.92 6.02
C SER A 177 5.04 3.62 5.28
N ASN A 178 6.07 2.81 4.99
CA ASN A 178 5.91 1.47 4.43
C ASN A 178 7.17 0.64 4.73
N VAL A 179 7.10 -0.66 4.53
CA VAL A 179 8.23 -1.58 4.66
C VAL A 179 8.18 -2.58 3.51
N TYR A 180 9.35 -2.91 2.96
CA TYR A 180 9.51 -3.91 1.91
C TYR A 180 10.50 -4.98 2.38
N PHE A 181 10.29 -6.20 1.90
CA PHE A 181 11.16 -7.33 2.19
C PHE A 181 11.68 -7.98 0.90
N SER A 182 12.92 -8.47 0.94
CA SER A 182 13.52 -9.35 -0.04
C SER A 182 14.40 -10.37 0.69
N GLU A 183 14.38 -11.63 0.27
CA GLU A 183 15.27 -12.66 0.84
C GLU A 183 16.76 -12.30 0.67
N GLU A 184 17.11 -11.67 -0.45
CA GLU A 184 18.49 -11.23 -0.73
C GLU A 184 18.81 -9.87 -0.08
N GLY A 185 17.84 -8.94 -0.12
CA GLY A 185 18.03 -7.55 0.29
C GLY A 185 17.71 -7.22 1.74
N GLY A 186 17.15 -8.17 2.49
CA GLY A 186 16.62 -7.95 3.83
C GLY A 186 15.40 -7.03 3.82
N TRP A 187 15.35 -6.08 4.75
CA TRP A 187 14.25 -5.13 4.91
C TRP A 187 14.65 -3.72 4.47
N LEU A 188 13.78 -3.09 3.70
CA LEU A 188 13.82 -1.65 3.45
C LEU A 188 12.64 -0.99 4.16
N ILE A 189 12.93 -0.18 5.17
CA ILE A 189 11.94 0.56 5.96
C ILE A 189 11.88 1.99 5.41
N VAL A 190 10.74 2.37 4.83
CA VAL A 190 10.50 3.73 4.38
C VAL A 190 10.03 4.57 5.55
N LEU A 191 10.72 5.69 5.79
CA LEU A 191 10.38 6.61 6.86
C LEU A 191 9.68 7.85 6.29
N HIS A 192 8.76 8.41 7.07
CA HIS A 192 8.17 9.71 6.76
C HIS A 192 9.26 10.77 6.56
N GLY A 193 9.14 11.54 5.48
CA GLY A 193 10.09 12.61 5.16
C GLY A 193 11.04 12.18 4.05
N ASN A 194 12.35 12.19 4.32
CA ASN A 194 13.38 12.00 3.28
C ASN A 194 14.43 10.95 3.68
N SER A 195 13.96 9.82 4.21
CA SER A 195 14.84 8.75 4.66
C SER A 195 14.27 7.36 4.44
N VAL A 196 15.17 6.42 4.21
CA VAL A 196 14.92 4.98 4.28
C VAL A 196 15.88 4.36 5.27
N ALA A 197 15.55 3.21 5.83
CA ALA A 197 16.45 2.43 6.65
C ALA A 197 16.63 1.02 6.07
N GLU A 198 17.88 0.58 5.96
CA GLU A 198 18.25 -0.79 5.62
C GLU A 198 18.37 -1.59 6.91
N LEU A 199 17.70 -2.75 6.97
CA LEU A 199 17.76 -3.68 8.09
C LEU A 199 17.97 -5.10 7.56
N ALA A 200 19.13 -5.68 7.85
CA ALA A 200 19.46 -7.03 7.37
C ALA A 200 18.60 -8.13 8.04
N ASP A 201 18.41 -8.04 9.36
CA ASP A 201 17.61 -8.99 10.14
C ASP A 201 17.01 -8.31 11.39
N TRP A 202 16.12 -9.04 12.09
CA TRP A 202 15.38 -8.56 13.26
C TRP A 202 16.24 -8.15 14.48
N GLY A 203 17.54 -8.47 14.52
CA GLY A 203 18.46 -8.12 15.60
C GLY A 203 19.47 -7.02 15.24
N ALA A 204 19.57 -6.67 13.96
CA ALA A 204 20.50 -5.66 13.48
C ALA A 204 20.04 -4.23 13.82
N ASN A 205 21.01 -3.31 13.87
CA ASN A 205 20.70 -1.88 13.93
C ASN A 205 20.37 -1.37 12.52
N PRO A 206 19.21 -0.71 12.31
CA PRO A 206 18.88 -0.13 11.03
C PRO A 206 19.90 0.94 10.61
N LYS A 207 20.38 0.85 9.37
CA LYS A 207 21.22 1.89 8.76
C LYS A 207 20.34 2.90 8.05
N ILE A 208 20.37 4.15 8.49
CA ILE A 208 19.51 5.20 7.94
C ILE A 208 20.22 5.94 6.81
N HIS A 209 19.53 6.05 5.69
CA HIS A 209 19.96 6.69 4.46
C HIS A 209 19.07 7.88 4.15
N LYS A 210 19.64 8.95 3.61
CA LYS A 210 18.90 10.14 3.16
C LYS A 210 18.51 9.99 1.69
N THR A 211 17.29 10.40 1.38
CA THR A 211 16.74 10.48 0.01
C THR A 211 16.45 11.94 -0.33
N PHE A 212 16.15 12.25 -1.60
CA PHE A 212 15.79 13.61 -2.00
C PHE A 212 14.40 14.05 -1.50
N GLY A 213 13.52 13.09 -1.23
CA GLY A 213 12.19 13.34 -0.67
C GLY A 213 11.50 12.06 -0.23
N PRO A 214 10.19 12.12 0.03
CA PRO A 214 9.39 10.95 0.37
C PRO A 214 9.49 9.86 -0.69
N VAL A 215 9.76 8.65 -0.23
CA VAL A 215 9.67 7.43 -1.04
C VAL A 215 8.22 6.96 -1.04
N MET A 216 7.68 6.71 -2.23
CA MET A 216 6.30 6.29 -2.43
C MET A 216 6.22 4.77 -2.64
N ASP A 217 7.16 4.21 -3.40
CA ASP A 217 7.22 2.77 -3.66
C ASP A 217 8.67 2.29 -3.82
N ALA A 218 8.93 1.02 -3.54
CA ALA A 218 10.25 0.41 -3.64
C ALA A 218 10.19 -1.07 -4.03
N LYS A 219 11.24 -1.55 -4.71
CA LYS A 219 11.39 -2.95 -5.11
C LYS A 219 12.85 -3.36 -5.02
N PHE A 220 13.10 -4.59 -4.60
CA PHE A 220 14.42 -5.19 -4.71
C PHE A 220 14.57 -5.82 -6.10
N LEU A 221 15.61 -5.44 -6.84
CA LEU A 221 15.88 -5.93 -8.19
C LEU A 221 17.38 -5.89 -8.45
N ASP A 222 17.93 -6.94 -9.06
CA ASP A 222 19.35 -7.03 -9.43
C ASP A 222 20.33 -6.75 -8.27
N GLY A 223 20.05 -7.29 -7.08
CA GLY A 223 20.92 -7.16 -5.91
C GLY A 223 20.90 -5.79 -5.24
N ARG A 224 19.92 -4.93 -5.54
CA ARG A 224 19.79 -3.58 -4.96
C ARG A 224 18.35 -3.21 -4.68
N TRP A 225 18.17 -2.30 -3.74
CA TRP A 225 16.90 -1.62 -3.55
C TRP A 225 16.76 -0.48 -4.56
N LEU A 226 15.66 -0.47 -5.28
CA LEU A 226 15.22 0.63 -6.14
C LEU A 226 14.00 1.27 -5.50
N TRP A 227 13.89 2.60 -5.58
CA TRP A 227 12.68 3.29 -5.18
C TRP A 227 12.32 4.44 -6.12
N THR A 228 11.05 4.81 -6.00
CA THR A 228 10.43 5.98 -6.62
C THR A 228 9.80 6.85 -5.54
N GLY A 229 9.73 8.15 -5.79
CA GLY A 229 9.25 9.08 -4.80
C GLY A 229 8.86 10.44 -5.35
N TRP A 230 8.71 11.39 -4.44
CA TRP A 230 8.42 12.79 -4.77
C TRP A 230 9.55 13.36 -5.63
N ARG A 231 9.32 13.42 -6.95
CA ARG A 231 10.23 13.98 -7.96
C ARG A 231 11.66 13.43 -7.94
N HIS A 232 11.83 12.17 -7.52
CA HIS A 232 13.14 11.52 -7.56
C HIS A 232 13.01 10.00 -7.59
N ASP A 233 13.88 9.33 -8.31
CA ASP A 233 14.20 7.91 -8.14
C ASP A 233 15.44 7.76 -7.26
N GLY A 234 15.68 6.59 -6.70
CA GLY A 234 16.94 6.29 -6.08
C GLY A 234 17.21 4.80 -5.93
N GLU A 235 18.47 4.48 -5.70
CA GLU A 235 18.94 3.13 -5.45
C GLU A 235 19.81 3.08 -4.20
N LEU A 236 19.76 1.94 -3.52
CA LEU A 236 20.68 1.57 -2.44
C LEU A 236 21.36 0.25 -2.81
N LEU A 237 22.68 0.31 -2.94
CA LEU A 237 23.52 -0.85 -3.22
C LEU A 237 24.75 -0.79 -2.30
N ASN A 238 25.00 -1.85 -1.54
CA ASN A 238 26.16 -1.95 -0.63
C ASN A 238 26.30 -0.77 0.35
N GLY A 239 25.17 -0.22 0.83
CA GLY A 239 25.15 0.94 1.73
C GLY A 239 25.32 2.30 1.04
N GLU A 240 25.54 2.33 -0.28
CA GLU A 240 25.64 3.57 -1.06
C GLU A 240 24.31 3.94 -1.70
N VAL A 241 23.91 5.20 -1.51
CA VAL A 241 22.69 5.76 -2.10
C VAL A 241 23.03 6.57 -3.32
N LYS A 242 22.31 6.33 -4.42
CA LYS A 242 22.22 7.27 -5.54
C LYS A 242 20.79 7.75 -5.70
N SER A 243 20.62 8.98 -6.14
CA SER A 243 19.31 9.57 -6.39
C SER A 243 19.32 10.33 -7.71
N TYR A 244 18.21 10.21 -8.43
CA TYR A 244 18.02 10.77 -9.76
C TYR A 244 16.80 11.68 -9.72
N PRO A 245 16.94 12.97 -10.07
CA PRO A 245 15.79 13.87 -10.12
C PRO A 245 14.84 13.47 -11.25
N ARG A 246 13.55 13.71 -11.05
CA ARG A 246 12.52 13.59 -12.09
C ARG A 246 11.52 14.75 -12.00
N GLU A 247 10.82 15.03 -13.10
CA GLU A 247 9.79 16.09 -13.15
C GLU A 247 8.48 15.68 -12.45
N GLU A 248 7.95 14.50 -12.78
CA GLU A 248 6.69 13.97 -12.25
C GLU A 248 6.88 13.22 -10.91
N ILE A 249 5.78 12.86 -10.24
CA ILE A 249 5.85 12.05 -9.01
C ILE A 249 5.62 10.60 -9.39
N GLY A 250 6.60 9.73 -9.13
CA GLY A 250 6.37 8.30 -9.32
C GLY A 250 5.69 7.70 -8.09
N VAL A 251 4.63 6.95 -8.35
CA VAL A 251 3.70 6.43 -7.34
C VAL A 251 3.72 4.90 -7.23
N GLY A 252 4.38 4.19 -8.16
CA GLY A 252 4.52 2.74 -8.13
C GLY A 252 5.64 2.23 -9.03
N ILE A 253 6.18 1.05 -8.73
CA ILE A 253 7.23 0.37 -9.50
C ILE A 253 6.71 -0.99 -9.97
N LEU A 254 6.79 -1.24 -11.27
CA LEU A 254 6.50 -2.53 -11.87
C LEU A 254 7.61 -2.90 -12.87
N ASP A 255 8.39 -3.92 -12.54
CA ASP A 255 9.44 -4.49 -13.39
C ASP A 255 10.39 -3.45 -14.01
N GLY A 256 10.85 -2.50 -13.20
CA GLY A 256 11.77 -1.45 -13.62
C GLY A 256 11.10 -0.25 -14.32
N PHE A 257 9.79 -0.32 -14.55
CA PHE A 257 8.98 0.82 -14.97
C PHE A 257 8.33 1.51 -13.78
N ILE A 258 8.13 2.81 -13.93
CA ILE A 258 7.56 3.66 -12.90
C ILE A 258 6.22 4.20 -13.37
N LEU A 259 5.19 3.94 -12.57
CA LEU A 259 3.89 4.58 -12.73
C LEU A 259 3.97 6.00 -12.19
N LEU A 260 3.66 6.99 -13.02
CA LEU A 260 3.65 8.40 -12.66
C LEU A 260 2.25 8.82 -12.17
N ASN A 261 2.20 9.90 -11.38
CA ASN A 261 0.95 10.50 -10.87
C ASN A 261 0.01 11.00 -11.97
N ASN A 262 0.50 11.17 -13.20
CA ASN A 262 -0.31 11.52 -14.37
C ASN A 262 -0.87 10.27 -15.10
N GLY A 263 -0.61 9.06 -14.59
CA GLY A 263 -1.06 7.79 -15.16
C GLY A 263 -0.19 7.23 -16.29
N CYS A 264 0.91 7.90 -16.65
CA CYS A 264 1.86 7.39 -17.65
C CYS A 264 2.92 6.49 -17.01
N TRP A 265 3.54 5.66 -17.84
CA TRP A 265 4.70 4.85 -17.46
C TRP A 265 5.99 5.49 -17.96
N ASP A 266 7.03 5.42 -17.14
CA ASP A 266 8.38 5.89 -17.48
C ASP A 266 9.44 4.87 -17.04
N ASN A 267 10.67 5.00 -17.52
CA ASN A 267 11.78 4.16 -17.10
C ASN A 267 12.37 4.67 -15.78
N TRP A 268 12.72 3.76 -14.88
CA TRP A 268 13.43 4.13 -13.65
C TRP A 268 14.77 4.81 -13.95
N GLY A 269 15.08 5.88 -13.21
CA GLY A 269 16.39 6.52 -13.23
C GLY A 269 16.68 7.37 -14.47
N GLN A 270 15.70 7.63 -15.33
CA GLN A 270 15.85 8.60 -16.41
C GLN A 270 15.84 10.03 -15.85
N SER A 271 17.00 10.71 -15.94
CA SER A 271 17.07 12.15 -15.76
C SER A 271 16.73 12.83 -17.08
N ASN A 272 15.53 13.38 -17.22
CA ASN A 272 15.23 14.35 -18.28
C ASN A 272 15.92 15.69 -17.93
N LEU A 273 17.25 15.70 -18.02
CA LEU A 273 18.05 16.92 -18.05
C LEU A 273 18.44 17.14 -19.52
N THR A 274 17.52 17.72 -20.28
CA THR A 274 17.81 18.42 -21.54
C THR A 274 17.77 19.91 -21.31
#